data_AF-A0A946JTA1-F1
#
_entry.id   AF-A0A946JTA1-F1
#
_cell.length_a   1.000
_cell.length_b   1.000
_cell.length_c   1.000
_cell.angle_alpha   90.00
_cell.angle_beta   90.00
_cell.angle_gamma   90.00
#
_symmetry.space_group_name_H-M   'P 1'
#
loop_
_entity.id
_entity.type
_entity.pdbx_description
1 polymer ?
#
loop_
_entity_poly.entity_id
_entity_poly.type
_entity_poly.pdbx_seq_one_letter_code
_entity_poly.pdbx_strand_id
1 'polypeptide(L)'
;MKNIQFLALISVLTISFAQNEFSQGPYGTGYFDIAPPFSLVDLNTQPEGDINSDEVTNIQDIILTIGHIMSTINLSPEQLETADINSDGIVDILDIVQLVNLILNPQSPTWDFENMWTGEDIYIFIHYDPNTANST
;
A
#
# COMPACT_ATOMS: atom_id res chain seq x y z
N MET A 1 -32.25 -35.97 36.77
CA MET A 1 -32.68 -35.17 35.60
C MET A 1 -32.38 -33.68 35.74
N LYS A 2 -32.71 -33.00 36.86
CA LYS A 2 -32.44 -31.55 37.05
C LYS A 2 -30.98 -31.11 36.83
N ASN A 3 -30.00 -31.86 37.35
CA ASN A 3 -28.58 -31.48 37.23
C ASN A 3 -28.04 -31.59 35.80
N ILE A 4 -28.57 -32.52 35.00
CA ILE A 4 -28.19 -32.71 33.59
C ILE A 4 -28.75 -31.59 32.72
N GLN A 5 -29.99 -31.16 32.97
CA GLN A 5 -30.56 -30.02 32.26
C GLN A 5 -29.86 -28.70 32.62
N PHE A 6 -29.42 -28.55 33.87
CA PHE A 6 -28.62 -27.40 34.30
C PHE A 6 -27.24 -27.37 33.62
N LEU A 7 -26.55 -28.52 33.53
CA LEU A 7 -25.29 -28.63 32.81
C LEU A 7 -25.45 -28.35 31.31
N ALA A 8 -26.51 -28.89 30.70
CA ALA A 8 -26.83 -28.64 29.30
C ALA A 8 -27.10 -27.15 29.03
N LEU A 9 -27.85 -26.48 29.91
CA LEU A 9 -28.11 -25.05 29.82
C LEU A 9 -26.82 -24.23 29.92
N ILE A 10 -25.92 -24.57 30.85
CA ILE A 10 -24.61 -23.92 30.96
C ILE A 10 -23.79 -24.14 29.69
N SER A 11 -23.75 -25.36 29.14
CA SER A 11 -23.00 -25.64 27.91
C SER A 11 -23.51 -24.84 26.70
N VAL A 12 -24.84 -24.73 26.55
CA VAL A 12 -25.45 -23.92 25.48
C VAL A 12 -25.10 -22.45 25.67
N LEU A 13 -25.19 -21.95 26.90
CA LEU A 13 -24.85 -20.56 27.23
C LEU A 13 -23.38 -20.26 26.95
N THR A 14 -22.46 -21.15 27.32
CA THR A 14 -21.03 -20.99 27.02
C THR A 14 -20.73 -21.03 25.53
N ILE A 15 -21.41 -21.88 24.75
CA ILE A 15 -21.25 -21.94 23.30
C ILE A 15 -21.78 -20.65 22.65
N SER A 16 -22.91 -20.12 23.11
CA SER A 16 -23.45 -18.84 22.62
C SER A 16 -22.55 -17.65 22.94
N PHE A 17 -21.86 -17.65 24.08
CA PHE A 17 -20.88 -16.60 24.42
C PHE A 17 -19.53 -16.78 23.72
N ALA A 18 -19.14 -18.02 23.40
CA ALA A 18 -17.93 -18.32 22.63
C ALA A 18 -18.04 -17.91 21.15
N GLN A 19 -19.25 -17.68 20.63
CA GLN A 19 -19.47 -17.26 19.23
C GLN A 19 -19.14 -15.78 18.96
N ASN A 20 -18.79 -14.99 19.97
CA ASN A 20 -18.14 -13.68 19.74
C ASN A 20 -16.65 -13.93 19.43
N GLU A 21 -16.39 -14.65 18.35
CA GLU A 21 -15.04 -14.80 17.82
C GLU A 21 -14.63 -13.47 17.20
N PHE A 22 -13.43 -12.99 17.50
CA PHE A 22 -12.84 -11.85 16.79
C PHE A 22 -12.86 -12.12 15.30
N SER A 23 -13.09 -11.08 14.49
CA SER A 23 -12.99 -11.23 13.05
C SER A 23 -11.63 -11.80 12.69
N GLN A 24 -11.62 -12.73 11.73
CA GLN A 24 -10.36 -13.23 11.20
C GLN A 24 -9.56 -12.10 10.55
N GLY A 25 -10.19 -10.97 10.17
CA GLY A 25 -9.56 -9.77 9.62
C GLY A 25 -9.95 -9.53 8.16
N PRO A 26 -9.44 -8.44 7.54
CA PRO A 26 -8.70 -7.34 8.17
C PRO A 26 -9.57 -6.51 9.10
N TYR A 27 -10.85 -6.37 8.75
CA TYR A 27 -11.86 -5.70 9.54
C TYR A 27 -12.80 -6.72 10.15
N GLY A 28 -13.53 -6.31 11.18
CA GLY A 28 -14.64 -7.09 11.69
C GLY A 28 -15.91 -6.28 11.80
N THR A 29 -17.00 -7.01 12.01
CA THR A 29 -18.35 -6.45 12.10
C THR A 29 -18.89 -6.50 13.53
N GLY A 30 -18.12 -7.11 14.46
CA GLY A 30 -18.45 -7.19 15.87
C GLY A 30 -18.10 -5.91 16.62
N TYR A 31 -18.72 -5.72 17.78
CA TYR A 31 -18.50 -4.55 18.64
C TYR A 31 -17.03 -4.36 19.08
N PHE A 32 -16.25 -5.45 19.11
CA PHE A 32 -14.83 -5.44 19.47
C PHE A 32 -13.88 -5.34 18.27
N ASP A 33 -14.40 -5.29 17.05
CA ASP A 33 -13.62 -5.13 15.83
C ASP A 33 -13.68 -3.66 15.37
N ILE A 34 -12.78 -2.83 15.88
CA ILE A 34 -12.95 -1.36 15.92
C ILE A 34 -12.26 -0.63 14.76
N ALA A 35 -11.74 -1.34 13.75
CA ALA A 35 -11.13 -0.68 12.59
C ALA A 35 -12.12 -0.65 11.41
N PRO A 36 -12.67 0.52 11.03
CA PRO A 36 -13.22 0.73 9.70
C PRO A 36 -12.13 0.60 8.63
N PRO A 37 -12.50 0.46 7.34
CA PRO A 37 -11.55 0.58 6.25
C PRO A 37 -10.74 1.86 6.29
N PHE A 38 -9.43 1.74 6.11
CA PHE A 38 -8.50 2.86 6.06
C PHE A 38 -7.35 2.56 5.11
N SER A 39 -6.81 3.64 4.55
CA SER A 39 -5.64 3.65 3.68
C SER A 39 -4.67 4.72 4.15
N LEU A 40 -3.38 4.44 4.08
CA LEU A 40 -2.31 5.37 4.45
C LEU A 40 -1.52 5.77 3.23
N VAL A 41 -0.87 6.93 3.25
CA VAL A 41 0.17 7.23 2.26
C VAL A 41 1.34 6.29 2.53
N ASP A 42 1.74 5.53 1.52
CA ASP A 42 2.94 4.71 1.58
C ASP A 42 4.17 5.57 1.32
N LEU A 43 4.90 5.89 2.39
CA LEU A 43 6.11 6.69 2.31
C LEU A 43 7.31 5.91 1.73
N ASN A 44 7.19 4.60 1.54
CA ASN A 44 8.24 3.78 0.93
C ASN A 44 7.96 3.46 -0.54
N THR A 45 6.81 3.86 -1.08
CA THR A 45 6.51 3.70 -2.50
C THR A 45 7.08 4.89 -3.26
N GLN A 46 8.00 4.61 -4.18
CA GLN A 46 8.45 5.59 -5.16
C GLN A 46 7.51 5.57 -6.37
N PRO A 47 7.10 6.73 -6.92
CA PRO A 47 6.30 6.77 -8.13
C PRO A 47 7.00 6.06 -9.30
N GLU A 48 6.28 5.18 -9.98
CA GLU A 48 6.79 4.51 -11.17
C GLU A 48 7.15 5.55 -12.25
N GLY A 49 8.32 5.40 -12.87
CA GLY A 49 8.81 6.32 -13.88
C GLY A 49 9.34 7.67 -13.36
N ASP A 50 9.62 7.80 -12.06
CA ASP A 50 10.35 8.95 -11.47
C ASP A 50 11.87 8.83 -11.72
N ILE A 51 12.31 9.26 -12.90
CA ILE A 51 13.68 9.06 -13.40
C ILE A 51 14.65 10.07 -12.77
N ASN A 52 14.18 11.26 -12.38
CA ASN A 52 15.03 12.25 -11.70
C ASN A 52 15.02 12.10 -10.16
N SER A 53 14.22 11.17 -9.62
CA SER A 53 14.08 10.91 -8.19
C SER A 53 13.62 12.16 -7.41
N ASP A 54 12.71 12.93 -8.01
CA ASP A 54 12.10 14.11 -7.37
C ASP A 54 10.76 13.82 -6.68
N GLU A 55 10.40 12.54 -6.57
CA GLU A 55 9.16 12.03 -5.99
C GLU A 55 7.91 12.38 -6.83
N VAL A 56 8.06 12.80 -8.09
CA VAL A 56 6.94 13.18 -8.96
C VAL A 56 7.15 12.73 -10.41
N THR A 57 6.46 11.67 -10.85
CA THR A 57 6.40 11.31 -12.28
C THR A 57 5.69 12.38 -13.09
N ASN A 58 6.43 13.10 -13.95
CA ASN A 58 5.93 14.20 -14.76
C ASN A 58 6.66 14.35 -16.11
N ILE A 59 6.44 15.47 -16.80
CA ILE A 59 7.04 15.73 -18.12
C ILE A 59 8.57 15.78 -18.10
N GLN A 60 9.18 16.06 -16.94
CA GLN A 60 10.63 16.07 -16.79
C GLN A 60 11.22 14.67 -17.00
N ASP A 61 10.56 13.61 -16.52
CA ASP A 61 10.98 12.22 -16.73
C ASP A 61 10.94 11.85 -18.21
N ILE A 62 9.89 12.25 -18.93
CA ILE A 62 9.81 12.08 -20.38
C ILE A 62 10.97 12.80 -21.09
N ILE A 63 11.32 14.02 -20.68
CA ILE A 63 12.44 14.77 -21.28
C ILE A 63 13.76 14.03 -21.04
N LEU A 64 13.96 13.42 -19.88
CA LEU A 64 15.12 12.59 -19.58
C LEU A 64 15.18 11.34 -20.46
N THR A 65 14.07 10.60 -20.59
CA THR A 65 13.98 9.42 -21.46
C THR A 65 14.25 9.77 -22.93
N ILE A 66 13.67 10.86 -23.44
CA ILE A 66 13.94 11.34 -24.80
C ILE A 66 15.41 11.73 -24.95
N GLY A 67 15.99 12.42 -23.97
CA GLY A 67 17.39 12.78 -23.96
C GLY A 67 18.31 11.57 -24.04
N HIS A 68 17.95 10.49 -23.32
CA HIS A 68 18.65 9.21 -23.40
C HIS A 68 18.56 8.57 -24.79
N ILE A 69 17.35 8.44 -25.34
CA ILE A 69 17.11 7.87 -26.68
C ILE A 69 17.87 8.66 -27.75
N MET A 70 17.94 9.99 -27.62
CA MET A 70 18.67 10.87 -28.52
C MET A 70 20.19 10.91 -28.26
N SER A 71 20.68 10.17 -27.25
CA SER A 71 22.09 10.19 -26.82
C SER A 71 22.60 11.59 -26.43
N THR A 72 21.71 12.47 -25.97
CA THR A 72 22.06 13.81 -25.47
C THR A 72 22.20 13.84 -23.95
N ILE A 73 21.60 12.87 -23.26
CA ILE A 73 21.68 12.66 -21.82
C ILE A 73 22.11 11.21 -21.56
N ASN A 74 23.09 11.02 -20.67
CA ASN A 74 23.47 9.69 -20.19
C ASN A 74 22.83 9.47 -18.83
N LEU A 75 21.87 8.55 -18.76
CA LEU A 75 21.24 8.12 -17.50
C LEU A 75 22.17 7.21 -16.71
N SER A 76 22.07 7.25 -15.38
CA SER A 76 22.74 6.27 -14.51
C SER A 76 22.12 4.88 -14.68
N PRO A 77 22.78 3.80 -14.22
CA PRO A 77 22.19 2.46 -14.26
C PRO A 77 20.83 2.35 -13.55
N GLU A 78 20.69 3.02 -12.41
CA GLU A 78 19.43 3.08 -11.65
C GLU A 78 18.34 3.84 -12.43
N GLN A 79 18.71 4.96 -13.07
CA GLN A 79 17.78 5.70 -13.92
C GLN A 79 17.37 4.96 -15.18
N LEU A 80 18.25 4.10 -15.73
CA LEU A 80 17.91 3.23 -16.86
C LEU A 80 16.89 2.17 -16.44
N GLU A 81 17.05 1.60 -15.25
CA GLU A 81 16.08 0.65 -14.69
C GLU A 81 14.72 1.33 -14.48
N THR A 82 14.69 2.56 -13.93
CA THR A 82 13.44 3.32 -13.77
C THR A 82 12.85 3.79 -15.10
N ALA A 83 13.66 4.01 -16.13
CA ALA A 83 13.22 4.44 -17.45
C ALA A 83 12.70 3.29 -18.35
N ASP A 84 13.03 2.04 -18.03
CA ASP A 84 12.58 0.82 -18.71
C ASP A 84 11.26 0.33 -18.08
N ILE A 85 10.16 0.99 -18.46
CA ILE A 85 8.85 0.84 -17.80
C ILE A 85 8.20 -0.50 -18.12
N ASN A 86 8.38 -1.04 -19.34
CA ASN A 86 7.91 -2.41 -19.64
C ASN A 86 8.88 -3.50 -19.17
N SER A 87 10.04 -3.13 -18.62
CA SER A 87 11.08 -4.06 -18.15
C SER A 87 11.55 -5.04 -19.22
N ASP A 88 11.66 -4.60 -20.47
CA ASP A 88 12.14 -5.44 -21.58
C ASP A 88 13.66 -5.34 -21.82
N GLY A 89 14.32 -4.47 -21.08
CA GLY A 89 15.76 -4.22 -21.13
C GLY A 89 16.17 -3.15 -22.14
N ILE A 90 15.21 -2.48 -22.80
CA ILE A 90 15.46 -1.47 -23.85
C ILE A 90 14.64 -0.22 -23.55
N VAL A 91 15.33 0.88 -23.24
CA VAL A 91 14.68 2.19 -23.09
C VAL A 91 14.38 2.79 -24.47
N ASP A 92 13.11 2.80 -24.88
CA ASP A 92 12.65 3.33 -26.16
C ASP A 92 11.32 4.10 -26.11
N ILE A 93 10.65 4.22 -27.27
CA ILE A 93 9.38 4.96 -27.38
C ILE A 93 8.22 4.29 -26.64
N LEU A 94 8.27 2.98 -26.41
CA LEU A 94 7.26 2.23 -25.66
C LEU A 94 7.25 2.66 -24.19
N ASP A 95 8.41 2.94 -23.61
CA ASP A 95 8.51 3.47 -22.25
C ASP A 95 7.93 4.87 -22.15
N ILE A 96 8.16 5.72 -23.14
CA ILE A 96 7.57 7.06 -23.21
C ILE A 96 6.04 6.96 -23.27
N VAL A 97 5.49 6.05 -24.06
CA VAL A 97 4.03 5.85 -24.14
C VAL A 97 3.46 5.43 -22.78
N GLN A 98 4.18 4.58 -22.05
CA GLN A 98 3.78 4.18 -20.70
C GLN A 98 3.94 5.30 -19.67
N LEU A 99 5.02 6.07 -19.70
CA LEU A 99 5.21 7.28 -18.88
C LEU A 99 4.06 8.27 -19.08
N VAL A 100 3.64 8.50 -20.33
CA VAL A 100 2.46 9.34 -20.60
C VAL A 100 1.21 8.76 -19.94
N ASN A 101 1.00 7.45 -19.99
CA ASN A 101 -0.12 6.82 -19.31
C ASN A 101 -0.05 6.96 -17.78
N LEU A 102 1.14 6.87 -17.18
CA LEU A 102 1.36 7.08 -15.74
C LEU A 102 1.04 8.53 -15.34
N ILE A 103 1.47 9.50 -16.13
CA ILE A 103 1.17 10.93 -15.91
C ILE A 103 -0.33 11.22 -16.04
N LEU A 104 -1.00 10.59 -17.00
CA LEU A 104 -2.44 10.77 -17.21
C LEU A 104 -3.30 10.01 -16.19
N ASN A 105 -2.78 8.92 -15.63
CA ASN A 105 -3.45 8.06 -14.67
C ASN A 105 -2.54 7.79 -13.45
N PRO A 106 -2.24 8.83 -12.65
CA PRO A 106 -1.31 8.70 -11.53
C PRO A 106 -1.82 7.67 -10.53
N GLN A 107 -0.97 6.72 -10.19
CA GLN A 107 -1.24 5.80 -9.09
C GLN A 107 -1.16 6.59 -7.79
N SER A 108 -2.20 6.50 -6.96
CA SER A 108 -2.11 7.05 -5.61
C SER A 108 -1.15 6.17 -4.81
N PRO A 109 -0.10 6.70 -4.16
CA PRO A 109 0.80 5.93 -3.33
C PRO A 109 0.10 5.62 -2.00
N THR A 110 -1.04 4.95 -2.07
CA THR A 110 -1.89 4.63 -0.92
C THR A 110 -1.73 3.16 -0.59
N TRP A 111 -1.23 2.88 0.60
CA TRP A 111 -1.28 1.57 1.21
C TRP A 111 -2.68 1.31 1.76
N ASP A 112 -3.36 0.31 1.21
CA ASP A 112 -4.71 -0.08 1.60
C ASP A 112 -4.64 -1.29 2.55
N PHE A 113 -5.11 -1.12 3.80
CA PHE A 113 -5.07 -2.18 4.79
C PHE A 113 -5.91 -3.40 4.39
N GLU A 114 -7.01 -3.22 3.67
CA GLU A 114 -7.87 -4.32 3.24
C GLU A 114 -7.12 -5.26 2.29
N ASN A 115 -6.41 -4.68 1.33
CA ASN A 115 -5.72 -5.43 0.28
C ASN A 115 -4.37 -5.98 0.71
N MET A 116 -3.72 -5.34 1.69
CA MET A 116 -2.35 -5.66 2.11
C MET A 116 -2.28 -6.51 3.38
N TRP A 117 -3.41 -6.73 4.06
CA TRP A 117 -3.46 -7.54 5.27
C TRP A 117 -3.38 -9.04 4.94
N THR A 118 -2.39 -9.71 5.53
CA THR A 118 -2.12 -11.14 5.35
C THR A 118 -2.62 -11.99 6.52
N GLY A 119 -2.93 -11.34 7.65
CA GLY A 119 -3.22 -11.99 8.94
C GLY A 119 -2.01 -12.52 9.68
N GLU A 120 -0.81 -12.43 9.09
CA GLU A 120 0.44 -12.84 9.72
C GLU A 120 1.21 -11.66 10.33
N ASP A 121 0.95 -10.46 9.82
CA ASP A 121 1.69 -9.24 10.16
C ASP A 121 1.07 -8.45 11.32
N ILE A 122 1.92 -7.77 12.10
CA ILE A 122 1.52 -6.82 13.13
C ILE A 122 1.75 -5.40 12.60
N TYR A 123 0.69 -4.60 12.57
CA TYR A 123 0.74 -3.20 12.14
C TYR A 123 0.72 -2.26 13.35
N ILE A 124 1.68 -1.34 13.41
CA ILE A 124 1.75 -0.28 14.43
C ILE A 124 1.53 1.06 13.73
N PHE A 125 0.47 1.78 14.11
CA PHE A 125 0.18 3.10 13.57
C PHE A 125 0.77 4.18 14.47
N ILE A 126 1.71 4.96 13.93
CA ILE A 126 2.31 6.09 14.62
C ILE A 126 1.75 7.37 14.01
N HIS A 127 1.12 8.20 14.83
CA HIS A 127 0.76 9.54 14.40
C HIS A 127 2.00 10.43 14.51
N TYR A 128 2.46 10.96 13.37
CA TYR A 128 3.58 11.88 13.31
C TYR A 128 3.09 13.26 12.86
N ASP A 129 3.23 14.26 13.73
CA ASP A 129 2.98 15.67 13.40
C ASP A 129 4.30 16.45 13.48
N PRO A 130 4.95 16.78 12.35
CA PRO A 130 6.22 17.50 12.33
C PRO A 130 6.10 18.95 12.83
N ASN A 131 4.88 19.48 12.99
CA ASN A 131 4.64 20.84 13.46
C ASN A 131 4.39 20.91 14.97
N THR A 132 4.33 19.78 15.65
CA THR A 132 4.30 19.76 17.12
C THR A 132 5.72 19.93 17.66
N ALA A 133 5.91 20.89 18.57
CA ALA A 133 7.17 21.00 19.30
C ALA A 133 7.43 19.66 19.98
N ASN A 134 8.62 19.08 19.73
CA ASN A 134 9.03 17.80 20.31
C ASN A 134 8.60 17.71 21.78
N SER A 135 7.83 16.69 22.12
CA SER A 135 7.50 16.42 23.52
C SER A 135 8.81 16.16 24.27
N THR A 136 9.18 17.06 25.16
CA THR A 136 10.31 16.92 26.09
C THR A 136 10.04 15.85 27.14
#